data_AF-A0A661DZY6-F1
#
_entry.id   AF-A0A661DZY6-F1
#
_cell.length_a   1.000
_cell.length_b   1.000
_cell.length_c   1.000
_cell.angle_alpha   90.00
_cell.angle_beta   90.00
_cell.angle_gamma   90.00
#
_symmetry.space_group_name_H-M   'P 1'
#
loop_
_entity.id
_entity.type
_entity.pdbx_description
1 polymer ?
#
loop_
_entity_poly.entity_id
_entity_poly.type
_entity_poly.pdbx_seq_one_letter_code
_entity_poly.pdbx_strand_id
1 'polypeptide(L)'
;MMTNTSQYLIKEEPFYQIQSDEVELYTAAYQARLPVMVKGPTGCGKSRFIEHMAWKLGKPLITVACNEDMTASDLVGRYLLDADGTRWLDGPLTVAARIGAI
;
A
#
# COMPACT_ATOMS: atom_id res chain seq x y z
N MET A 1 -3.54 -12.51 16.09
CA MET A 1 -4.49 -12.65 14.97
C MET A 1 -3.70 -12.53 13.69
N MET A 2 -3.78 -13.48 12.75
CA MET A 2 -3.14 -13.34 11.44
C MET A 2 -3.95 -12.31 10.64
N THR A 3 -3.34 -11.17 10.33
CA THR A 3 -3.97 -10.17 9.47
C THR A 3 -4.19 -10.80 8.10
N ASN A 4 -5.44 -10.90 7.66
CA ASN A 4 -5.78 -11.55 6.40
C ASN A 4 -5.21 -10.72 5.23
N THR A 5 -4.07 -11.14 4.70
CA THR A 5 -3.38 -10.46 3.60
C THR A 5 -4.17 -10.50 2.29
N SER A 6 -5.10 -11.46 2.14
CA SER A 6 -5.83 -11.69 0.90
C SER A 6 -6.77 -10.55 0.51
N GLN A 7 -7.21 -9.74 1.47
CA GLN A 7 -8.07 -8.57 1.19
C GLN A 7 -7.33 -7.45 0.45
N TYR A 8 -5.99 -7.43 0.53
CA TYR A 8 -5.13 -6.42 -0.08
C TYR A 8 -4.46 -6.92 -1.37
N LEU A 9 -4.68 -8.18 -1.75
CA LEU A 9 -4.11 -8.73 -2.99
C LEU A 9 -4.93 -8.31 -4.20
N ILE A 10 -4.27 -7.75 -5.20
CA ILE A 10 -4.84 -7.55 -6.53
C ILE A 10 -4.74 -8.87 -7.27
N LYS A 11 -5.90 -9.51 -7.51
CA LYS A 11 -5.98 -10.87 -8.07
C LYS A 11 -5.92 -10.89 -9.59
N GLU A 12 -6.54 -9.91 -10.23
CA GLU A 12 -6.62 -9.78 -11.68
C GLU A 12 -5.67 -8.68 -12.15
N GLU A 13 -5.05 -8.88 -13.31
CA GLU A 13 -4.14 -7.90 -13.87
C GLU A 13 -4.87 -6.57 -14.13
N PRO A 14 -4.49 -5.47 -13.46
CA PRO A 14 -5.05 -4.18 -13.78
C PRO A 14 -4.42 -3.69 -15.09
N PHE A 15 -5.27 -3.33 -16.07
CA PHE A 15 -4.79 -2.67 -17.28
C PHE A 15 -3.98 -1.42 -16.94
N TYR A 16 -2.73 -1.38 -17.42
CA TYR A 16 -1.83 -0.25 -17.36
C TYR A 16 -1.00 -0.20 -18.65
N GLN A 17 -1.02 0.95 -19.33
CA GLN A 17 -0.24 1.15 -20.56
C GLN A 17 1.14 1.73 -20.22
N ILE A 18 2.17 0.91 -20.35
CA ILE A 18 3.57 1.30 -20.19
C ILE A 18 3.91 2.42 -21.18
N GLN A 19 4.58 3.46 -20.69
CA GLN A 19 5.04 4.62 -21.45
C GLN A 19 6.55 4.61 -21.71
N SER A 20 7.33 4.09 -20.77
CA SER A 20 8.81 4.05 -20.80
C SER A 20 9.32 2.84 -20.00
N ASP A 21 10.43 3.02 -19.29
CA ASP A 21 11.15 2.08 -18.44
C ASP A 21 10.64 2.04 -16.99
N GLU A 22 9.49 2.67 -16.66
CA GLU A 22 9.02 2.80 -15.28
C GLU A 22 8.81 1.46 -14.56
N VAL A 23 8.39 0.42 -15.29
CA VAL A 23 8.18 -0.91 -14.75
C VAL A 23 9.50 -1.59 -14.37
N GLU A 24 10.54 -1.42 -15.18
CA GLU A 24 11.88 -1.96 -14.92
C GLU A 24 12.52 -1.23 -13.74
N LEU A 25 12.49 0.10 -13.75
CA LEU A 25 13.04 0.93 -12.68
C LEU A 25 12.35 0.69 -11.33
N TYR A 26 11.02 0.55 -11.31
CA TYR A 26 10.30 0.22 -10.08
C TYR A 26 10.67 -1.17 -9.56
N THR A 27 10.80 -2.16 -10.46
CA THR A 27 11.23 -3.51 -10.07
C THR A 27 12.62 -3.49 -9.43
N ALA A 28 13.57 -2.76 -10.02
CA ALA A 28 14.92 -2.59 -9.47
C ALA A 28 14.89 -1.88 -8.10
N ALA A 29 14.12 -0.80 -7.96
CA ALA A 29 13.95 -0.10 -6.69
C ALA A 29 13.35 -1.00 -5.60
N TYR A 30 12.35 -1.82 -5.95
CA TYR A 30 11.74 -2.77 -5.03
C TYR A 30 12.74 -3.83 -4.54
N GLN A 31 13.55 -4.39 -5.44
CA GLN A 31 14.61 -5.35 -5.10
C GLN A 31 15.65 -4.73 -4.17
N ALA A 32 16.00 -3.46 -4.39
CA ALA A 32 16.91 -2.69 -3.54
C ALA A 32 16.26 -2.14 -2.25
N ARG A 33 14.95 -2.37 -2.03
CA ARG A 33 14.16 -1.83 -0.90
C ARG A 33 14.23 -0.29 -0.80
N LEU A 34 14.31 0.38 -1.93
CA LEU A 34 14.32 1.85 -2.00
C LEU A 34 12.88 2.39 -1.99
N PRO A 35 12.57 3.42 -1.17
CA PRO A 35 11.30 4.13 -1.27
C PRO A 35 11.14 4.77 -2.66
N VAL A 36 9.94 4.67 -3.23
CA VAL A 36 9.62 5.21 -4.56
C VAL A 36 8.58 6.32 -4.45
N MET A 37 8.84 7.45 -5.12
CA MET A 37 7.90 8.56 -5.25
C MET A 37 7.48 8.72 -6.72
N VAL A 38 6.17 8.65 -6.98
CA VAL A 38 5.60 8.82 -8.32
C VAL A 38 5.00 10.22 -8.45
N LYS A 39 5.49 11.00 -9.41
CA LYS A 39 5.05 12.39 -9.67
C LYS A 39 4.38 12.52 -11.02
N GLY A 40 3.44 13.46 -11.14
CA GLY A 40 2.72 13.75 -12.38
C GLY A 40 1.35 14.38 -12.13
N PRO A 41 0.69 14.93 -13.17
CA PRO A 41 -0.61 15.60 -13.05
C PRO A 41 -1.73 14.63 -12.62
N THR A 42 -2.86 15.18 -12.17
CA THR A 42 -4.05 14.37 -11.86
C THR A 42 -4.53 13.61 -13.10
N GLY A 43 -4.95 12.36 -12.92
CA GLY A 43 -5.49 11.54 -14.01
C GLY A 43 -4.48 10.87 -14.94
N CYS A 44 -3.16 11.03 -14.75
CA CYS A 44 -2.14 10.43 -15.62
C CYS A 44 -1.77 8.95 -15.30
N GLY A 45 -2.59 8.24 -14.51
CA GLY A 45 -2.38 6.80 -14.25
C GLY A 45 -1.42 6.42 -13.12
N LYS A 46 -0.98 7.35 -12.26
CA LYS A 46 -0.03 7.05 -11.15
C LYS A 46 -0.50 5.93 -10.21
N SER A 47 -1.74 6.01 -9.71
CA SER A 47 -2.27 4.97 -8.82
C SER A 47 -2.41 3.64 -9.54
N ARG A 48 -2.84 3.66 -10.80
CA ARG A 48 -2.96 2.47 -11.65
C ARG A 48 -1.62 1.81 -11.94
N PHE A 49 -0.56 2.59 -12.08
CA PHE A 49 0.81 2.09 -12.18
C PHE A 49 1.21 1.31 -10.91
N ILE A 50 0.95 1.87 -9.73
CA ILE A 50 1.25 1.19 -8.46
C ILE A 50 0.43 -0.09 -8.30
N GLU A 51 -0.86 -0.08 -8.67
CA GLU A 51 -1.70 -1.28 -8.72
C GLU A 51 -1.09 -2.36 -9.64
N HIS A 52 -0.67 -1.97 -10.85
CA HIS A 52 -0.02 -2.88 -11.80
C HIS A 52 1.27 -3.46 -11.23
N MET A 53 2.12 -2.64 -10.58
CA MET A 53 3.34 -3.14 -9.95
C MET A 53 3.07 -4.06 -8.77
N ALA A 54 2.06 -3.78 -7.94
CA ALA A 54 1.69 -4.65 -6.83
C ALA A 54 1.17 -6.01 -7.31
N TRP A 55 0.31 -6.01 -8.33
CA TRP A 55 -0.10 -7.25 -9.00
C TRP A 55 1.10 -8.00 -9.59
N LYS A 56 1.95 -7.32 -10.36
CA LYS A 56 3.13 -7.92 -11.03
C LYS A 56 4.12 -8.54 -10.05
N LEU A 57 4.30 -7.92 -8.88
CA LEU A 57 5.20 -8.41 -7.82
C LEU A 57 4.52 -9.43 -6.89
N GLY A 58 3.22 -9.70 -7.06
CA GLY A 58 2.44 -10.57 -6.19
C GLY A 58 2.39 -10.06 -4.75
N LYS A 59 2.34 -8.74 -4.55
CA LYS A 59 2.36 -8.10 -3.24
C LYS A 59 1.00 -7.52 -2.88
N PRO A 60 0.59 -7.60 -1.60
CA PRO A 60 -0.58 -6.87 -1.14
C PRO A 60 -0.33 -5.37 -1.29
N LEU A 61 -1.35 -4.61 -1.69
CA LEU A 61 -1.32 -3.16 -1.80
C LEU A 61 -2.23 -2.54 -0.74
N ILE A 62 -1.67 -1.67 0.12
CA ILE A 62 -2.46 -0.91 1.10
C ILE A 62 -2.45 0.58 0.72
N THR A 63 -3.54 1.02 0.10
CA THR A 63 -3.72 2.43 -0.29
C THR A 63 -4.31 3.23 0.87
N VAL A 64 -3.66 4.34 1.23
CA VAL A 64 -4.20 5.33 2.17
C VAL A 64 -4.49 6.64 1.44
N ALA A 65 -5.73 7.11 1.51
CA ALA A 65 -6.11 8.43 1.00
C ALA A 65 -5.77 9.50 2.04
N CYS A 66 -4.65 10.20 1.84
CA CYS A 66 -4.22 11.27 2.73
C CYS A 66 -5.10 12.52 2.58
N ASN A 67 -5.38 13.18 3.70
CA ASN A 67 -6.09 14.45 3.78
C ASN A 67 -5.51 15.29 4.92
N GLU A 68 -5.96 16.53 5.04
CA GLU A 68 -5.44 17.50 6.01
C GLU A 68 -5.79 17.19 7.47
N ASP A 69 -6.87 16.46 7.72
CA ASP A 69 -7.31 16.05 9.05
C ASP A 69 -6.65 14.74 9.52
N MET A 70 -5.88 14.07 8.65
CA MET A 70 -5.28 12.78 8.95
C MET A 70 -4.15 12.92 9.99
N THR A 71 -4.22 12.11 11.04
CA THR A 71 -3.21 12.10 12.09
C THR A 71 -2.22 10.95 11.94
N ALA A 72 -1.07 11.04 12.63
CA ALA A 72 -0.12 9.93 12.68
C ALA A 72 -0.73 8.64 13.27
N SER A 73 -1.67 8.77 14.22
CA SER A 73 -2.36 7.64 14.83
C SER A 73 -3.25 6.89 13.83
N ASP A 74 -3.77 7.56 12.80
CA ASP A 74 -4.56 6.90 11.75
C ASP A 74 -3.71 5.97 10.89
N LEU A 75 -2.41 6.24 10.75
CA LEU A 75 -1.48 5.38 10.02
C LEU A 75 -0.92 4.26 10.91
N VAL A 76 -0.52 4.60 12.13
CA VAL A 76 0.16 3.67 13.04
C VAL A 76 -0.84 2.72 13.72
N GLY A 77 -1.98 3.22 14.17
CA GLY A 77 -2.95 2.47 14.95
C GLY A 77 -3.35 3.18 16.24
N ARG A 78 -4.32 2.59 16.93
CA ARG A 78 -4.92 3.16 18.14
C ARG A 78 -5.42 2.10 19.10
N TYR A 79 -5.55 2.48 20.36
CA TYR A 79 -6.25 1.66 21.36
C TYR A 79 -7.77 1.85 21.22
N LEU A 80 -8.50 0.75 21.33
CA LEU A 80 -9.95 0.68 21.36
C LEU A 80 -10.40 0.13 22.71
N LEU A 81 -11.52 0.66 23.21
CA LEU A 81 -12.19 0.17 24.41
C LEU A 81 -13.27 -0.84 23.98
N ASP A 82 -13.12 -2.07 24.44
CA ASP A 82 -14.10 -3.14 24.29
C ASP A 82 -14.67 -3.52 25.68
N ALA A 83 -15.74 -4.32 25.70
CA ALA A 83 -16.39 -4.77 26.94
C ALA A 83 -15.43 -5.50 27.90
N ASP A 84 -14.44 -6.21 27.35
CA ASP A 84 -13.48 -7.01 28.12
C ASP A 84 -12.16 -6.27 28.43
N GLY A 85 -12.03 -5.01 28.01
CA GLY A 85 -10.85 -4.18 28.28
C GLY A 85 -10.36 -3.37 27.09
N THR A 86 -9.09 -2.92 27.16
CA THR A 86 -8.46 -2.11 26.11
C THR A 86 -7.67 -3.01 25.15
N ARG A 87 -7.86 -2.86 23.84
CA ARG A 87 -7.08 -3.57 22.83
C ARG A 87 -6.43 -2.64 21.83
N TRP A 88 -5.27 -3.03 21.33
CA TRP A 88 -4.60 -2.34 20.23
C TRP A 88 -5.19 -2.73 18.88
N LEU A 89 -5.34 -1.77 17.98
CA LEU A 89 -5.69 -1.97 16.57
C LEU A 89 -4.60 -1.33 15.70
N ASP A 90 -3.91 -2.16 14.91
CA ASP A 90 -2.93 -1.69 13.94
C ASP A 90 -3.61 -0.82 12.86
N GLY A 91 -2.98 0.31 12.52
CA GLY A 91 -3.34 1.11 11.35
C GLY A 91 -2.78 0.54 10.04
N PRO A 92 -3.19 1.08 8.88
CA PRO A 92 -2.82 0.55 7.57
C PRO A 92 -1.30 0.50 7.34
N LEU A 93 -0.55 1.50 7.80
CA LEU A 93 0.91 1.52 7.66
C LEU A 93 1.58 0.43 8.52
N THR A 94 1.11 0.25 9.76
CA THR A 94 1.62 -0.81 10.63
C THR A 94 1.31 -2.19 10.08
N VAL A 95 0.10 -2.41 9.55
CA VAL A 95 -0.24 -3.64 8.86
C VAL A 95 0.71 -3.89 7.69
N ALA A 96 0.90 -2.90 6.81
CA ALA A 96 1.77 -3.01 5.63
C ALA A 96 3.20 -3.42 6.01
N ALA A 97 3.76 -2.76 7.03
CA ALA A 97 5.10 -3.04 7.54
C ALA A 97 5.24 -4.46 8.10
N ARG A 98 4.20 -4.99 8.77
CA ARG A 98 4.21 -6.36 9.32
C ARG A 98 4.09 -7.45 8.25
N ILE A 99 3.27 -7.23 7.22
CA ILE A 99 2.98 -8.26 6.20
C ILE A 99 3.87 -8.14 4.95
N GLY A 100 4.73 -7.10 4.88
CA GLY A 100 5.58 -6.84 3.72
C GLY A 100 4.79 -6.42 2.48
N ALA A 101 3.73 -5.63 2.67
CA ALA A 101 2.92 -5.04 1.60
C ALA A 101 3.65 -3.89 0.89
N ILE A 102 3.08 -3.46 -0.23
CA ILE A 102 3.37 -2.19 -0.90
C ILE A 102 2.38 -1.14 -0.40
#